data_AF-A0A9D8I7L0-F1
#
_entry.id   AF-A0A9D8I7L0-F1
#
_cell.length_a   1.000
_cell.length_b   1.000
_cell.length_c   1.000
_cell.angle_alpha   90.00
_cell.angle_beta   90.00
_cell.angle_gamma   90.00
#
_symmetry.space_group_name_H-M   'P 1'
#
loop_
_entity.id
_entity.type
_entity.pdbx_description
1 polymer ?
#
loop_
_entity_poly.entity_id
_entity_poly.type
_entity_poly.pdbx_seq_one_letter_code
_entity_poly.pdbx_strand_id
1 'polypeptide(L)'
;MLAAATCAAAAVAPQQANPTVIVAVGAAGEEEFGNQFGQWAANWSKAAREAGAKFIGIGPGTSASTNDLALLKSAIESEPVDGPAELWLVLLGHGTFDSKDAKFNLTGPDLAATDLAAWLKPVKRPVAVINASSASAPFMSKLAAPGRVVITATRSGNEVNFARFGRHLGEAMLDAQADLDKDGQTSLLEAFLLASSRTAEFYKSEGRLATEHALLDDNGDGLGTPGDWFRGVRAVKKASDGAALDGLRAHQFHLVRSAKERQMPPALRMKRDALELQVAKLRESRQGAGDEDYFKQLEAVLLELARLYEKQ
;
A
#
# COMPACT_ATOMS: atom_id res chain seq x y z
N MET A 1 30.63 56.99 3.24
CA MET A 1 30.51 55.57 2.87
C MET A 1 29.55 54.90 3.85
N LEU A 2 28.28 54.75 3.48
CA LEU A 2 27.35 53.86 4.20
C LEU A 2 27.32 52.53 3.44
N ALA A 3 27.74 51.46 4.08
CA ALA A 3 27.60 50.11 3.56
C ALA A 3 26.24 49.56 4.00
N ALA A 4 25.36 49.27 3.04
CA ALA A 4 24.11 48.58 3.26
C ALA A 4 24.39 47.08 3.38
N ALA A 5 24.14 46.51 4.56
CA ALA A 5 24.15 45.06 4.77
C ALA A 5 22.78 44.51 4.35
N THR A 6 22.74 43.80 3.23
CA THR A 6 21.58 43.02 2.80
C THR A 6 21.57 41.68 3.54
N CYS A 7 20.66 41.54 4.51
CA CYS A 7 20.34 40.25 5.10
C CYS A 7 19.61 39.39 4.05
N ALA A 8 20.29 38.40 3.49
CA ALA A 8 19.64 37.35 2.73
C ALA A 8 18.88 36.44 3.71
N ALA A 9 17.54 36.53 3.69
CA ALA A 9 16.70 35.56 4.37
C ALA A 9 16.90 34.20 3.70
N ALA A 10 17.48 33.24 4.43
CA ALA A 10 17.54 31.85 3.99
C ALA A 10 16.11 31.36 3.79
N ALA A 11 15.75 31.04 2.54
CA ALA A 11 14.50 30.36 2.25
C ALA A 11 14.50 29.03 2.99
N VAL A 12 13.63 28.89 3.99
CA VAL A 12 13.38 27.61 4.65
C VAL A 12 12.84 26.68 3.56
N ALA A 13 13.64 25.68 3.17
CA ALA A 13 13.20 24.67 2.23
C ALA A 13 11.90 24.05 2.78
N PRO A 14 10.84 23.87 1.95
CA PRO A 14 9.60 23.27 2.42
C PRO A 14 9.92 21.92 3.04
N GLN A 15 9.57 21.77 4.32
CA GLN A 15 9.82 20.54 5.06
C GLN A 15 9.11 19.40 4.33
N GLN A 16 9.91 18.45 3.83
CA GLN A 16 9.42 17.30 3.08
C GLN A 16 8.41 16.55 3.95
N ALA A 17 7.15 16.48 3.51
CA ALA A 17 6.16 15.66 4.19
C ALA A 17 6.63 14.20 4.08
N ASN A 18 6.95 13.59 5.21
CA ASN A 18 7.37 12.18 5.25
C ASN A 18 6.13 11.28 5.20
N PRO A 19 6.23 10.06 4.64
CA PRO A 19 5.16 9.08 4.73
C PRO A 19 4.83 8.78 6.20
N THR A 20 3.60 8.33 6.44
CA THR A 20 3.20 7.79 7.74
C THR A 20 2.88 6.31 7.60
N VAL A 21 3.40 5.49 8.51
CA VAL A 21 3.12 4.06 8.62
C VAL A 21 2.41 3.81 9.95
N ILE A 22 1.14 3.45 9.88
CA ILE A 22 0.32 3.03 11.02
C ILE A 22 0.23 1.51 10.98
N VAL A 23 0.68 0.84 12.03
CA VAL A 23 0.58 -0.62 12.18
C VAL A 23 -0.33 -0.92 13.37
N ALA A 24 -1.45 -1.57 13.11
CA ALA A 24 -2.33 -2.12 14.14
C ALA A 24 -2.09 -3.62 14.27
N VAL A 25 -1.62 -4.04 15.44
CA VAL A 25 -1.51 -5.43 15.85
C VAL A 25 -2.78 -5.83 16.59
N GLY A 26 -3.48 -6.82 16.05
CA GLY A 26 -4.73 -7.32 16.60
C GLY A 26 -4.56 -8.12 17.90
N ALA A 27 -5.69 -8.54 18.47
CA ALA A 27 -5.69 -9.43 19.61
C ALA A 27 -4.99 -10.75 19.25
N ALA A 28 -4.05 -11.20 20.09
CA ALA A 28 -3.21 -12.35 19.78
C ALA A 28 -3.98 -13.69 19.78
N GLY A 29 -4.98 -13.81 20.66
CA GLY A 29 -5.65 -15.10 20.98
C GLY A 29 -4.75 -16.00 21.83
N GLU A 30 -3.59 -16.37 21.29
CA GLU A 30 -2.54 -17.15 21.97
C GLU A 30 -1.19 -16.44 21.91
N GLU A 31 -0.31 -16.70 22.88
CA GLU A 31 0.99 -16.04 23.00
C GLU A 31 1.88 -16.23 21.77
N GLU A 32 1.85 -17.42 21.15
CA GLU A 32 2.62 -17.72 19.94
C GLU A 32 2.27 -16.76 18.79
N PHE A 33 0.99 -16.52 18.54
CA PHE A 33 0.55 -15.59 17.50
C PHE A 33 0.93 -14.15 17.84
N GLY A 34 0.82 -13.75 19.11
CA GLY A 34 1.25 -12.43 19.58
C GLY A 34 2.73 -12.17 19.28
N ASN A 35 3.59 -13.14 19.57
CA ASN A 35 5.02 -13.06 19.26
C ASN A 35 5.29 -12.96 17.75
N GLN A 36 4.54 -13.69 16.92
CA GLN A 36 4.66 -13.60 15.46
C GLN A 36 4.24 -12.22 14.96
N PHE A 37 3.07 -11.70 15.37
CA PHE A 37 2.59 -10.39 14.96
C PHE A 37 3.54 -9.26 15.40
N GLY A 38 4.10 -9.36 16.60
CA GLY A 38 5.12 -8.42 17.08
C GLY A 38 6.37 -8.39 16.19
N GLN A 39 6.86 -9.55 15.73
CA GLN A 39 7.97 -9.63 14.78
C GLN A 39 7.62 -9.00 13.43
N TRP A 40 6.40 -9.24 12.94
CA TRP A 40 5.96 -8.67 11.67
C TRP A 40 5.82 -7.15 11.76
N ALA A 41 5.28 -6.63 12.87
CA ALA A 41 5.23 -5.19 13.13
C ALA A 41 6.63 -4.56 13.24
N ALA A 42 7.61 -5.29 13.79
CA ALA A 42 9.00 -4.84 13.85
C ALA A 42 9.63 -4.68 12.45
N ASN A 43 9.27 -5.54 11.48
CA ASN A 43 9.70 -5.37 10.08
C ASN A 43 9.16 -4.06 9.47
N TRP A 44 7.89 -3.75 9.70
CA TRP A 44 7.29 -2.48 9.26
C TRP A 44 7.90 -1.27 9.97
N SER A 45 8.19 -1.38 11.27
CA SER A 45 8.88 -0.33 12.03
C SER A 45 10.29 -0.07 11.49
N LYS A 46 11.03 -1.15 11.16
CA LYS A 46 12.35 -1.05 10.53
C LYS A 46 12.26 -0.38 9.15
N ALA A 47 11.30 -0.77 8.32
CA ALA A 47 11.09 -0.18 6.99
C ALA A 47 10.72 1.30 7.08
N ALA A 48 9.83 1.67 8.01
CA ALA A 48 9.47 3.06 8.28
C ALA A 48 10.69 3.88 8.70
N ARG A 49 11.56 3.33 9.56
CA ARG A 49 12.80 3.99 9.97
C ARG A 49 13.77 4.20 8.80
N GLU A 50 13.97 3.19 7.95
CA GLU A 50 14.84 3.32 6.76
C GLU A 50 14.27 4.33 5.74
N ALA A 51 12.96 4.45 5.66
CA ALA A 51 12.26 5.44 4.84
C ALA A 51 12.28 6.87 5.43
N GLY A 52 12.64 7.03 6.72
CA GLY A 52 12.43 8.29 7.44
C GLY A 52 10.95 8.64 7.66
N ALA A 53 10.07 7.64 7.61
CA ALA A 53 8.63 7.78 7.78
C ALA A 53 8.24 7.92 9.27
N LYS A 54 7.12 8.60 9.54
CA LYS A 54 6.48 8.60 10.86
C LYS A 54 5.91 7.20 11.11
N PHE A 55 6.28 6.55 12.22
CA PHE A 55 5.75 5.25 12.61
C PHE A 55 4.80 5.37 13.80
N ILE A 56 3.62 4.74 13.71
CA ILE A 56 2.63 4.64 14.79
C ILE A 56 2.27 3.16 14.96
N GLY A 57 2.68 2.56 16.07
CA GLY A 57 2.30 1.19 16.45
C GLY A 57 1.13 1.19 17.44
N ILE A 58 0.12 0.36 17.19
CA ILE A 58 -1.06 0.16 18.04
C ILE A 58 -1.22 -1.34 18.29
N GLY A 59 -1.54 -1.75 19.51
CA GLY A 59 -1.78 -3.15 19.84
C GLY A 59 -1.37 -3.53 21.26
N PRO A 60 -1.32 -4.82 21.59
CA PRO A 60 -1.08 -5.30 22.96
C PRO A 60 0.20 -4.71 23.58
N GLY A 61 0.08 -4.11 24.76
CA GLY A 61 1.21 -3.49 25.48
C GLY A 61 1.38 -1.99 25.27
N THR A 62 0.56 -1.32 24.44
CA THR A 62 0.47 0.15 24.49
C THR A 62 -0.21 0.57 25.80
N SER A 63 0.53 1.22 26.71
CA SER A 63 0.00 1.82 27.94
C SER A 63 -0.93 3.00 27.62
N ALA A 64 -2.14 2.71 27.17
CA ALA A 64 -3.15 3.71 26.87
C ALA A 64 -4.30 3.64 27.89
N SER A 65 -4.88 4.81 28.18
CA SER A 65 -6.11 4.94 28.97
C SER A 65 -7.38 4.58 28.18
N THR A 66 -7.25 4.17 26.92
CA THR A 66 -8.34 3.87 25.97
C THR A 66 -8.05 2.57 25.19
N ASN A 67 -9.01 2.08 24.39
CA ASN A 67 -8.90 0.83 23.61
C ASN A 67 -8.22 1.02 22.24
N ASP A 68 -7.76 -0.08 21.64
CA ASP A 68 -7.02 -0.08 20.36
C ASP A 68 -7.81 0.52 19.20
N LEU A 69 -9.13 0.32 19.15
CA LEU A 69 -9.99 0.89 18.10
C LEU A 69 -9.99 2.43 18.17
N ALA A 70 -10.10 2.98 19.37
CA ALA A 70 -10.06 4.43 19.59
C ALA A 70 -8.68 5.03 19.27
N LEU A 71 -7.60 4.32 19.62
CA LEU A 71 -6.23 4.72 19.25
C LEU A 71 -6.05 4.72 17.74
N LEU A 72 -6.51 3.68 17.05
CA LEU A 72 -6.42 3.58 15.60
C LEU A 72 -7.20 4.70 14.90
N LYS A 73 -8.45 4.93 15.32
CA LYS A 73 -9.25 6.04 14.82
C LYS A 73 -8.52 7.37 15.01
N SER A 74 -8.04 7.65 16.23
CA SER A 74 -7.36 8.90 16.54
C SER A 74 -6.06 9.05 15.75
N ALA A 75 -5.29 7.98 15.54
CA ALA A 75 -4.09 8.00 14.74
C ALA A 75 -4.40 8.41 13.29
N ILE A 76 -5.43 7.79 12.67
CA ILE A 76 -5.86 8.12 11.30
C ILE A 76 -6.39 9.57 11.21
N GLU A 77 -7.26 9.98 12.14
CA GLU A 77 -7.86 11.33 12.15
C GLU A 77 -6.83 12.44 12.44
N SER A 78 -5.70 12.11 13.07
CA SER A 78 -4.61 13.06 13.34
C SER A 78 -3.70 13.29 12.13
N GLU A 79 -3.78 12.45 11.10
CA GLU A 79 -2.96 12.58 9.91
C GLU A 79 -3.52 13.63 8.94
N PRO A 80 -2.66 14.35 8.20
CA PRO A 80 -3.10 15.24 7.13
C PRO A 80 -3.97 14.48 6.12
N VAL A 81 -5.12 15.04 5.79
CA VAL A 81 -6.04 14.47 4.79
C VAL A 81 -5.55 14.67 3.36
N ASP A 82 -4.79 15.73 3.11
CA ASP A 82 -4.22 16.12 1.82
C ASP A 82 -2.68 16.12 1.89
N GLY A 83 -2.04 15.95 0.74
CA GLY A 83 -0.59 16.08 0.61
C GLY A 83 0.06 14.99 -0.25
N PRO A 84 1.35 15.14 -0.56
CA PRO A 84 2.06 14.24 -1.47
C PRO A 84 2.64 12.99 -0.82
N ALA A 85 2.73 12.96 0.51
CA ALA A 85 3.29 11.83 1.24
C ALA A 85 2.25 10.72 1.38
N GLU A 86 2.67 9.47 1.37
CA GLU A 86 1.77 8.32 1.50
C GLU A 86 1.35 8.08 2.95
N LEU A 87 0.11 7.60 3.15
CA LEU A 87 -0.34 6.97 4.39
C LEU A 87 -0.40 5.45 4.16
N TRP A 88 0.31 4.69 4.98
CA TRP A 88 0.30 3.24 4.98
C TRP A 88 -0.41 2.76 6.24
N LEU A 89 -1.49 2.02 6.08
CA LEU A 89 -2.21 1.38 7.17
C LEU A 89 -2.06 -0.13 7.06
N VAL A 90 -1.44 -0.75 8.06
CA VAL A 90 -1.16 -2.18 8.09
C VAL A 90 -1.89 -2.81 9.27
N LEU A 91 -2.75 -3.78 9.00
CA LEU A 91 -3.47 -4.56 10.00
C LEU A 91 -2.87 -5.97 10.06
N LEU A 92 -2.31 -6.34 11.21
CA LEU A 92 -1.63 -7.62 11.44
C LEU A 92 -2.36 -8.35 12.57
N GLY A 93 -2.98 -9.49 12.30
CA GLY A 93 -3.77 -10.15 13.35
C GLY A 93 -4.74 -11.19 12.82
N HIS A 94 -5.78 -11.42 13.61
CA HIS A 94 -6.92 -12.26 13.23
C HIS A 94 -8.08 -11.41 12.71
N GLY A 95 -8.95 -12.05 11.93
CA GLY A 95 -10.23 -11.51 11.52
C GLY A 95 -11.33 -12.55 11.57
N THR A 96 -12.55 -12.06 11.71
CA THR A 96 -13.78 -12.85 11.78
C THR A 96 -14.73 -12.46 10.66
N PHE A 97 -15.61 -13.38 10.27
CA PHE A 97 -16.64 -13.14 9.27
C PHE A 97 -17.91 -13.90 9.63
N ASP A 98 -19.04 -13.21 9.69
CA ASP A 98 -20.34 -13.76 10.09
C ASP A 98 -21.25 -14.09 8.89
N SER A 99 -20.66 -14.27 7.70
CA SER A 99 -21.34 -14.37 6.39
C SER A 99 -21.90 -13.06 5.83
N LYS A 100 -21.85 -11.95 6.58
CA LYS A 100 -22.28 -10.63 6.12
C LYS A 100 -21.16 -9.61 6.20
N ASP A 101 -20.57 -9.47 7.38
CA ASP A 101 -19.56 -8.46 7.69
C ASP A 101 -18.28 -9.12 8.22
N ALA A 102 -17.14 -8.64 7.74
CA ALA A 102 -15.84 -9.01 8.28
C ALA A 102 -15.35 -7.97 9.27
N LYS A 103 -14.62 -8.42 10.29
CA LYS A 103 -13.97 -7.55 11.27
C LYS A 103 -12.52 -7.95 11.48
N PHE A 104 -11.68 -6.96 11.76
CA PHE A 104 -10.32 -7.15 12.23
C PHE A 104 -10.32 -7.15 13.75
N ASN A 105 -9.78 -8.21 14.37
CA ASN A 105 -9.90 -8.42 15.80
C ASN A 105 -8.86 -7.61 16.57
N LEU A 106 -9.32 -6.68 17.40
CA LEU A 106 -8.48 -5.78 18.20
C LEU A 106 -8.55 -6.13 19.68
N THR A 107 -7.65 -5.58 20.50
CA THR A 107 -7.86 -5.63 21.96
C THR A 107 -8.98 -4.65 22.32
N GLY A 108 -10.16 -5.20 22.61
CA GLY A 108 -11.38 -4.42 22.83
C GLY A 108 -12.33 -4.54 21.64
N PRO A 109 -13.05 -3.46 21.26
CA PRO A 109 -13.98 -3.52 20.13
C PRO A 109 -13.25 -3.78 18.80
N ASP A 110 -13.74 -4.74 18.03
CA ASP A 110 -13.19 -5.07 16.70
C ASP A 110 -13.45 -3.96 15.68
N LEU A 111 -12.54 -3.81 14.71
CA LEU A 111 -12.68 -2.86 13.60
C LEU A 111 -13.55 -3.46 12.50
N ALA A 112 -14.66 -2.82 12.16
CA ALA A 112 -15.45 -3.15 10.98
C ALA A 112 -14.94 -2.42 9.73
N ALA A 113 -15.12 -3.04 8.55
CA ALA A 113 -14.73 -2.44 7.28
C ALA A 113 -15.44 -1.10 7.00
N THR A 114 -16.70 -0.97 7.42
CA THR A 114 -17.48 0.26 7.26
C THR A 114 -16.96 1.43 8.08
N ASP A 115 -16.45 1.15 9.29
CA ASP A 115 -15.87 2.18 10.15
C ASP A 115 -14.58 2.70 9.54
N LEU A 116 -13.69 1.80 9.11
CA LEU A 116 -12.45 2.19 8.45
C LEU A 116 -12.70 2.96 7.14
N ALA A 117 -13.69 2.54 6.35
CA ALA A 117 -14.09 3.26 5.14
C ALA A 117 -14.57 4.69 5.48
N ALA A 118 -15.33 4.87 6.56
CA ALA A 118 -15.77 6.18 7.02
C ALA A 118 -14.59 7.07 7.46
N TRP A 119 -13.60 6.50 8.18
CA TRP A 119 -12.42 7.25 8.64
C TRP A 119 -11.50 7.66 7.49
N LEU A 120 -11.41 6.85 6.44
CA LEU A 120 -10.58 7.14 5.26
C LEU A 120 -11.29 7.97 4.19
N LYS A 121 -12.61 8.17 4.29
CA LYS A 121 -13.40 8.99 3.36
C LYS A 121 -12.86 10.42 3.16
N PRO A 122 -12.43 11.17 4.20
CA PRO A 122 -11.88 12.51 4.02
C PRO A 122 -10.44 12.52 3.47
N VAL A 123 -9.73 11.40 3.50
CA VAL A 123 -8.31 11.31 3.13
C VAL A 123 -8.13 11.24 1.61
N LYS A 124 -7.49 12.25 1.03
CA LYS A 124 -7.24 12.41 -0.41
C LYS A 124 -5.76 12.26 -0.79
N ARG A 125 -4.83 12.28 0.17
CA ARG A 125 -3.43 11.90 -0.07
C ARG A 125 -3.36 10.41 -0.47
N PRO A 126 -2.26 9.95 -1.10
CA PRO A 126 -2.08 8.54 -1.40
C PRO A 126 -2.22 7.64 -0.16
N VAL A 127 -3.03 6.58 -0.25
CA VAL A 127 -3.24 5.62 0.83
C VAL A 127 -2.99 4.19 0.35
N ALA A 128 -2.26 3.41 1.14
CA ALA A 128 -2.21 1.97 1.06
C ALA A 128 -2.82 1.36 2.33
N VAL A 129 -3.80 0.46 2.18
CA VAL A 129 -4.37 -0.33 3.26
C VAL A 129 -4.03 -1.80 3.05
N ILE A 130 -3.33 -2.39 4.00
CA ILE A 130 -2.89 -3.78 3.96
C ILE A 130 -3.58 -4.48 5.12
N ASN A 131 -4.57 -5.31 4.82
CA ASN A 131 -5.22 -6.16 5.80
C ASN A 131 -4.66 -7.58 5.71
N ALA A 132 -3.68 -7.89 6.57
CA ALA A 132 -3.02 -9.18 6.62
C ALA A 132 -3.62 -10.12 7.68
N SER A 133 -4.93 -10.04 7.91
CA SER A 133 -5.66 -10.94 8.80
C SER A 133 -6.37 -12.07 8.06
N SER A 134 -6.79 -13.10 8.80
CA SER A 134 -7.82 -14.03 8.33
C SER A 134 -9.10 -13.27 7.95
N ALA A 135 -9.89 -13.83 7.03
CA ALA A 135 -11.16 -13.27 6.55
C ALA A 135 -11.11 -11.80 6.07
N SER A 136 -9.95 -11.31 5.63
CA SER A 136 -9.72 -9.91 5.24
C SER A 136 -10.44 -9.47 3.95
N ALA A 137 -10.74 -10.37 3.01
CA ALA A 137 -11.25 -10.01 1.68
C ALA A 137 -12.49 -9.07 1.66
N PRO A 138 -13.49 -9.21 2.55
CA PRO A 138 -14.66 -8.33 2.53
C PRO A 138 -14.34 -6.85 2.83
N PHE A 139 -13.15 -6.53 3.35
CA PHE A 139 -12.70 -5.14 3.47
C PHE A 139 -12.42 -4.51 2.09
N MET A 140 -12.01 -5.30 1.10
CA MET A 140 -11.55 -4.80 -0.20
C MET A 140 -12.60 -3.91 -0.88
N SER A 141 -13.79 -4.45 -1.14
CA SER A 141 -14.86 -3.70 -1.81
C SER A 141 -15.40 -2.51 -1.00
N LYS A 142 -15.25 -2.53 0.34
CA LYS A 142 -15.65 -1.41 1.20
C LYS A 142 -14.61 -0.29 1.22
N LEU A 143 -13.35 -0.64 1.01
CA LEU A 143 -12.23 0.29 1.04
C LEU A 143 -11.80 0.75 -0.35
N ALA A 144 -12.23 0.08 -1.42
CA ALA A 144 -11.97 0.44 -2.80
C ALA A 144 -12.26 1.93 -3.05
N ALA A 145 -11.26 2.64 -3.56
CA ALA A 145 -11.36 4.05 -3.89
C ALA A 145 -10.28 4.43 -4.93
N PRO A 146 -10.55 5.42 -5.80
CA PRO A 146 -9.58 5.82 -6.81
C PRO A 146 -8.21 6.18 -6.21
N GLY A 147 -7.15 5.54 -6.70
CA GLY A 147 -5.77 5.81 -6.29
C GLY A 147 -5.37 5.26 -4.92
N ARG A 148 -6.26 4.53 -4.23
CA ARG A 148 -5.97 3.80 -2.99
C ARG A 148 -5.58 2.36 -3.34
N VAL A 149 -4.48 1.90 -2.75
CA VAL A 149 -4.08 0.50 -2.81
C VAL A 149 -4.70 -0.24 -1.63
N VAL A 150 -5.37 -1.36 -1.88
CA VAL A 150 -5.94 -2.25 -0.86
C VAL A 150 -5.42 -3.66 -1.09
N ILE A 151 -4.74 -4.23 -0.10
CA ILE A 151 -4.25 -5.60 -0.11
C ILE A 151 -4.95 -6.40 0.98
N THR A 152 -5.38 -7.61 0.65
CA THR A 152 -5.96 -8.56 1.59
C THR A 152 -5.14 -9.84 1.59
N ALA A 153 -4.93 -10.47 2.75
CA ALA A 153 -4.25 -11.78 2.84
C ALA A 153 -5.10 -12.94 2.29
N THR A 154 -6.41 -12.75 2.25
CA THR A 154 -7.39 -13.74 1.83
C THR A 154 -8.18 -13.28 0.60
N ARG A 155 -8.81 -14.22 -0.10
CA ARG A 155 -9.69 -13.95 -1.26
C ARG A 155 -11.18 -14.02 -0.92
N SER A 156 -11.54 -14.47 0.27
CA SER A 156 -12.93 -14.49 0.74
C SER A 156 -13.01 -14.37 2.26
N GLY A 157 -14.16 -13.95 2.79
CA GLY A 157 -14.41 -13.95 4.24
C GLY A 157 -14.41 -15.36 4.86
N ASN A 158 -14.52 -16.42 4.05
CA ASN A 158 -14.52 -17.81 4.51
C ASN A 158 -13.12 -18.37 4.77
N GLU A 159 -12.07 -17.66 4.39
CA GLU A 159 -10.68 -18.02 4.68
C GLU A 159 -10.31 -17.55 6.10
N VAL A 160 -10.86 -18.25 7.10
CA VAL A 160 -10.76 -17.89 8.53
C VAL A 160 -9.52 -18.45 9.24
N ASN A 161 -8.68 -19.20 8.54
CA ASN A 161 -7.46 -19.77 9.11
C ASN A 161 -6.38 -18.70 9.29
N PHE A 162 -5.43 -18.95 10.19
CA PHE A 162 -4.29 -18.08 10.44
C PHE A 162 -3.55 -17.72 9.14
N ALA A 163 -3.49 -16.42 8.85
CA ALA A 163 -2.86 -15.86 7.65
C ALA A 163 -1.38 -15.54 7.90
N ARG A 164 -0.50 -16.08 7.07
CA ARG A 164 0.97 -15.89 7.11
C ARG A 164 1.45 -14.84 6.12
N PHE A 165 0.63 -14.45 5.16
CA PHE A 165 0.98 -13.47 4.13
C PHE A 165 1.61 -12.19 4.71
N GLY A 166 1.10 -11.70 5.84
CA GLY A 166 1.61 -10.50 6.53
C GLY A 166 3.09 -10.59 6.94
N ARG A 167 3.56 -11.79 7.30
CA ARG A 167 4.98 -12.05 7.56
C ARG A 167 5.82 -11.72 6.34
N HIS A 168 5.49 -12.39 5.24
CA HIS A 168 6.28 -12.35 4.02
C HIS A 168 6.22 -10.97 3.37
N LEU A 169 5.09 -10.26 3.48
CA LEU A 169 4.97 -8.90 2.99
C LEU A 169 5.86 -7.93 3.78
N GLY A 170 5.84 -7.99 5.11
CA GLY A 170 6.70 -7.15 5.94
C GLY A 170 8.19 -7.41 5.69
N GLU A 171 8.58 -8.67 5.50
CA GLU A 171 9.95 -9.06 5.11
C GLU A 171 10.33 -8.51 3.72
N ALA A 172 9.43 -8.61 2.74
CA ALA A 172 9.67 -8.22 1.36
C ALA A 172 9.94 -6.71 1.18
N MET A 173 9.38 -5.85 2.06
CA MET A 173 9.62 -4.40 2.02
C MET A 173 11.10 -4.01 2.17
N LEU A 174 11.93 -4.89 2.72
CA LEU A 174 13.37 -4.65 2.96
C LEU A 174 14.26 -5.65 2.22
N ASP A 175 13.68 -6.49 1.36
CA ASP A 175 14.39 -7.53 0.65
C ASP A 175 14.76 -7.07 -0.76
N ALA A 176 16.06 -6.99 -1.06
CA ALA A 176 16.54 -6.63 -2.39
C ALA A 176 16.19 -7.67 -3.47
N GLN A 177 15.78 -8.89 -3.08
CA GLN A 177 15.23 -9.88 -4.02
C GLN A 177 13.80 -9.52 -4.47
N ALA A 178 13.10 -8.65 -3.72
CA ALA A 178 11.77 -8.17 -4.11
C ALA A 178 11.83 -7.18 -5.27
N ASP A 179 12.91 -6.41 -5.42
CA ASP A 179 13.15 -5.52 -6.57
C ASP A 179 13.27 -6.37 -7.85
N LEU A 180 12.14 -6.57 -8.55
CA LEU A 180 12.01 -7.40 -9.74
C LEU A 180 12.45 -6.65 -10.99
N ASP A 181 12.22 -5.33 -11.06
CA ASP A 181 12.57 -4.50 -12.21
C ASP A 181 13.97 -3.85 -12.15
N LYS A 182 14.66 -4.00 -11.02
CA LYS A 182 16.04 -3.57 -10.76
C LYS A 182 16.22 -2.05 -10.77
N ASP A 183 15.20 -1.31 -10.34
CA ASP A 183 15.27 0.15 -10.22
C ASP A 183 15.95 0.64 -8.91
N GLY A 184 16.31 -0.29 -8.02
CA GLY A 184 17.03 -0.02 -6.77
C GLY A 184 16.14 0.35 -5.59
N GLN A 185 14.84 0.04 -5.67
CA GLN A 185 13.87 0.15 -4.59
C GLN A 185 12.82 -0.97 -4.72
N THR A 186 12.05 -1.20 -3.68
CA THR A 186 10.98 -2.21 -3.70
C THR A 186 9.63 -1.50 -3.71
N SER A 187 8.85 -1.71 -4.76
CA SER A 187 7.45 -1.27 -4.83
C SER A 187 6.53 -2.15 -3.98
N LEU A 188 5.35 -1.64 -3.64
CA LEU A 188 4.32 -2.40 -2.95
C LEU A 188 3.81 -3.56 -3.82
N LEU A 189 3.73 -3.39 -5.14
CA LEU A 189 3.42 -4.49 -6.06
C LEU A 189 4.46 -5.61 -5.92
N GLU A 190 5.74 -5.28 -5.99
CA GLU A 190 6.81 -6.27 -5.88
C GLU A 190 6.83 -6.98 -4.53
N ALA A 191 6.63 -6.24 -3.44
CA ALA A 191 6.50 -6.81 -2.11
C ALA A 191 5.29 -7.77 -2.04
N PHE A 192 4.15 -7.39 -2.62
CA PHE A 192 2.96 -8.24 -2.74
C PHE A 192 3.22 -9.52 -3.54
N LEU A 193 3.92 -9.42 -4.67
CA LEU A 193 4.24 -10.56 -5.52
C LEU A 193 5.19 -11.54 -4.83
N LEU A 194 6.26 -11.04 -4.21
CA LEU A 194 7.19 -11.88 -3.47
C LEU A 194 6.50 -12.53 -2.27
N ALA A 195 5.68 -11.78 -1.54
CA ALA A 195 4.94 -12.29 -0.40
C ALA A 195 3.92 -13.37 -0.79
N SER A 196 3.20 -13.17 -1.89
CA SER A 196 2.27 -14.15 -2.43
C SER A 196 2.99 -15.44 -2.85
N SER A 197 4.15 -15.31 -3.50
CA SER A 197 4.98 -16.45 -3.91
C SER A 197 5.51 -17.23 -2.70
N ARG A 198 6.04 -16.55 -1.68
CA ARG A 198 6.55 -17.19 -0.45
C ARG A 198 5.45 -17.87 0.35
N THR A 199 4.26 -17.26 0.40
CA THR A 199 3.08 -17.86 1.05
C THR A 199 2.69 -19.16 0.34
N ALA A 200 2.61 -19.15 -0.99
CA ALA A 200 2.32 -20.34 -1.77
C ALA A 200 3.40 -21.43 -1.61
N GLU A 201 4.68 -21.03 -1.59
CA GLU A 201 5.81 -21.94 -1.38
C GLU A 201 5.75 -22.60 -0.01
N PHE A 202 5.41 -21.85 1.05
CA PHE A 202 5.22 -22.39 2.40
C PHE A 202 4.17 -23.50 2.44
N TYR A 203 2.96 -23.28 1.90
CA TYR A 203 1.92 -24.32 1.91
C TYR A 203 2.37 -25.55 1.11
N LYS A 204 3.05 -25.34 -0.02
CA LYS A 204 3.58 -26.42 -0.85
C LYS A 204 4.67 -27.22 -0.12
N SER A 205 5.63 -26.57 0.52
CA SER A 205 6.74 -27.23 1.21
C SER A 205 6.28 -27.99 2.46
N GLU A 206 5.27 -27.47 3.16
CA GLU A 206 4.66 -28.10 4.33
C GLU A 206 3.67 -29.22 3.97
N GLY A 207 3.41 -29.45 2.68
CA GLY A 207 2.42 -30.45 2.24
C GLY A 207 0.99 -30.11 2.66
N ARG A 208 0.65 -28.82 2.77
CA ARG A 208 -0.64 -28.31 3.23
C ARG A 208 -1.45 -27.72 2.08
N LEU A 209 -2.77 -27.77 2.21
CA LEU A 209 -3.66 -26.98 1.35
C LEU A 209 -3.52 -25.50 1.71
N ALA A 210 -3.45 -24.64 0.69
CA ALA A 210 -3.43 -23.20 0.90
C ALA A 210 -4.76 -22.72 1.50
N THR A 211 -4.69 -22.06 2.65
CA THR A 211 -5.87 -21.55 3.37
C THR A 211 -6.03 -20.03 3.29
N GLU A 212 -5.15 -19.36 2.56
CA GLU A 212 -5.15 -17.92 2.33
C GLU A 212 -4.67 -17.66 0.89
N HIS A 213 -5.27 -16.67 0.23
CA HIS A 213 -4.91 -16.29 -1.13
C HIS A 213 -4.97 -14.76 -1.24
N ALA A 214 -3.81 -14.12 -1.24
CA ALA A 214 -3.75 -12.68 -1.20
C ALA A 214 -4.25 -12.04 -2.51
N LEU A 215 -4.94 -10.90 -2.37
CA LEU A 215 -5.46 -10.10 -3.48
C LEU A 215 -4.97 -8.65 -3.35
N LEU A 216 -4.83 -7.99 -4.49
CA LEU A 216 -4.45 -6.58 -4.61
C LEU A 216 -5.52 -5.84 -5.43
N ASP A 217 -6.11 -4.78 -4.90
CA ASP A 217 -6.93 -3.80 -5.62
C ASP A 217 -6.21 -2.45 -5.57
N ASP A 218 -5.93 -1.84 -6.72
CA ASP A 218 -5.33 -0.50 -6.79
C ASP A 218 -5.99 0.45 -7.79
N ASN A 219 -7.03 -0.03 -8.48
CA ASN A 219 -7.83 0.72 -9.43
C ASN A 219 -9.15 1.23 -8.81
N GLY A 220 -9.56 0.67 -7.65
CA GLY A 220 -10.74 1.07 -6.89
C GLY A 220 -12.06 0.43 -7.35
N ASP A 221 -12.03 -0.67 -8.11
CA ASP A 221 -13.21 -1.44 -8.50
C ASP A 221 -13.62 -2.49 -7.45
N GLY A 222 -12.76 -2.78 -6.46
CA GLY A 222 -12.99 -3.77 -5.42
C GLY A 222 -12.85 -5.23 -5.90
N LEU A 223 -12.27 -5.47 -7.07
CA LEU A 223 -12.04 -6.76 -7.71
C LEU A 223 -10.54 -7.09 -7.72
N GLY A 224 -10.02 -7.51 -6.57
CA GLY A 224 -8.57 -7.68 -6.44
C GLY A 224 -7.96 -8.73 -7.36
N THR A 225 -6.81 -8.38 -7.95
CA THR A 225 -5.99 -9.23 -8.78
C THR A 225 -5.06 -10.14 -7.93
N PRO A 226 -5.06 -11.47 -8.14
CA PRO A 226 -4.13 -12.38 -7.47
C PRO A 226 -2.67 -12.24 -7.93
N GLY A 227 -1.70 -12.51 -7.05
CA GLY A 227 -0.28 -12.43 -7.39
C GLY A 227 0.18 -13.37 -8.51
N ASP A 228 -0.46 -14.52 -8.70
CA ASP A 228 -0.12 -15.48 -9.78
C ASP A 228 -0.64 -15.06 -11.17
N TRP A 229 -1.27 -13.88 -11.28
CA TRP A 229 -1.68 -13.28 -12.55
C TRP A 229 -0.57 -12.44 -13.19
N PHE A 230 0.53 -12.21 -12.45
CA PHE A 230 1.65 -11.41 -12.88
C PHE A 230 2.84 -12.27 -13.35
N ARG A 231 3.60 -11.75 -14.32
CA ARG A 231 4.93 -12.24 -14.70
C ARG A 231 5.90 -11.07 -14.60
N GLY A 232 6.78 -11.13 -13.60
CA GLY A 232 7.46 -9.91 -13.13
C GLY A 232 6.41 -8.92 -12.62
N VAL A 233 6.57 -7.64 -12.93
CA VAL A 233 5.60 -6.58 -12.57
C VAL A 233 4.43 -6.44 -13.57
N ARG A 234 4.34 -7.30 -14.59
CA ARG A 234 3.30 -7.19 -15.63
C ARG A 234 2.19 -8.20 -15.41
N ALA A 235 0.95 -7.74 -15.36
CA ALA A 235 -0.21 -8.61 -15.41
C ALA A 235 -0.30 -9.29 -16.80
N VAL A 236 -0.44 -10.62 -16.82
CA VAL A 236 -0.44 -11.43 -18.06
C VAL A 236 -1.72 -12.23 -18.30
N LYS A 237 -2.58 -12.35 -17.27
CA LYS A 237 -3.91 -12.95 -17.41
C LYS A 237 -4.93 -11.87 -17.82
N LYS A 238 -6.19 -12.26 -18.02
CA LYS A 238 -7.31 -11.34 -18.29
C LYS A 238 -8.46 -11.70 -17.37
N ALA A 239 -9.14 -10.69 -16.84
CA ALA A 239 -10.40 -10.90 -16.15
C ALA A 239 -11.47 -11.39 -17.13
N SER A 240 -12.38 -12.24 -16.66
CA SER A 240 -13.41 -12.88 -17.51
C SER A 240 -14.44 -11.89 -18.05
N ASP A 241 -14.66 -10.78 -17.36
CA ASP A 241 -15.55 -9.68 -17.71
C ASP A 241 -14.83 -8.52 -18.43
N GLY A 242 -13.52 -8.65 -18.64
CA GLY A 242 -12.70 -7.60 -19.25
C GLY A 242 -12.35 -6.44 -18.30
N ALA A 243 -12.55 -6.59 -16.98
CA ALA A 243 -12.07 -5.63 -16.00
C ALA A 243 -10.56 -5.37 -16.15
N ALA A 244 -10.16 -4.12 -15.90
CA ALA A 244 -8.74 -3.74 -15.87
C ALA A 244 -8.06 -4.46 -14.70
N LEU A 245 -6.79 -4.84 -14.89
CA LEU A 245 -6.04 -5.51 -13.82
C LEU A 245 -5.30 -4.51 -12.97
N ASP A 246 -5.11 -4.87 -11.71
CA ASP A 246 -4.38 -4.07 -10.75
C ASP A 246 -2.86 -4.12 -10.98
N GLY A 247 -2.15 -3.25 -10.28
CA GLY A 247 -0.71 -3.30 -10.11
C GLY A 247 0.00 -2.02 -10.54
N LEU A 248 -0.60 -1.22 -11.42
CA LEU A 248 0.00 0.02 -11.91
C LEU A 248 0.21 1.04 -10.78
N ARG A 249 -0.76 1.19 -9.89
CA ARG A 249 -0.68 2.15 -8.79
C ARG A 249 0.17 1.60 -7.64
N ALA A 250 0.06 0.30 -7.34
CA ALA A 250 0.88 -0.38 -6.34
C ALA A 250 2.37 -0.41 -6.73
N HIS A 251 2.69 -0.48 -8.04
CA HIS A 251 4.05 -0.37 -8.56
C HIS A 251 4.69 1.00 -8.29
N GLN A 252 3.88 2.07 -8.18
CA GLN A 252 4.37 3.41 -7.83
C GLN A 252 4.52 3.64 -6.31
N PHE A 253 4.00 2.73 -5.47
CA PHE A 253 4.04 2.86 -4.02
C PHE A 253 5.36 2.33 -3.45
N HIS A 254 6.25 3.25 -3.05
CA HIS A 254 7.56 2.92 -2.48
C HIS A 254 7.69 3.50 -1.08
N LEU A 255 7.83 2.63 -0.08
CA LEU A 255 8.10 3.09 1.29
C LEU A 255 9.57 3.52 1.43
N VAL A 256 10.50 2.60 1.18
CA VAL A 256 11.94 2.88 1.17
C VAL A 256 12.35 3.23 -0.25
N ARG A 257 12.60 4.52 -0.47
CA ARG A 257 12.97 5.05 -1.79
C ARG A 257 14.47 4.97 -2.06
N SER A 258 14.82 4.73 -3.32
CA SER A 258 16.21 4.75 -3.78
C SER A 258 16.86 6.14 -3.56
N ALA A 259 18.19 6.21 -3.59
CA ALA A 259 18.90 7.48 -3.43
C ALA A 259 18.51 8.50 -4.52
N LYS A 260 18.32 8.02 -5.75
CA LYS A 260 17.86 8.84 -6.88
C LYS A 260 16.44 9.35 -6.65
N GLU A 261 15.52 8.49 -6.21
CA GLU A 261 14.15 8.88 -5.95
C GLU A 261 14.02 9.88 -4.80
N ARG A 262 14.84 9.76 -3.75
CA ARG A 262 14.83 10.70 -2.62
C ARG A 262 15.21 12.13 -3.02
N GLN A 263 15.96 12.31 -4.11
CA GLN A 263 16.30 13.63 -4.65
C GLN A 263 15.13 14.28 -5.39
N MET A 264 14.13 13.50 -5.83
CA MET A 264 12.94 14.04 -6.49
C MET A 264 11.98 14.67 -5.45
N PRO A 265 11.59 15.94 -5.59
CA PRO A 265 10.57 16.55 -4.75
C PRO A 265 9.24 15.78 -4.80
N PRO A 266 8.52 15.59 -3.67
CA PRO A 266 7.29 14.80 -3.63
C PRO A 266 6.21 15.26 -4.64
N ALA A 267 6.05 16.57 -4.83
CA ALA A 267 5.06 17.11 -5.78
C ALA A 267 5.42 16.78 -7.25
N LEU A 268 6.72 16.77 -7.59
CA LEU A 268 7.17 16.34 -8.91
C LEU A 268 6.97 14.84 -9.09
N ARG A 269 7.22 14.04 -8.05
CA ARG A 269 6.96 12.59 -8.07
C ARG A 269 5.49 12.27 -8.32
N MET A 270 4.57 12.88 -7.57
CA MET A 270 3.13 12.72 -7.81
C MET A 270 2.74 13.06 -9.25
N LYS A 271 3.33 14.12 -9.81
CA LYS A 271 3.03 14.53 -11.18
C LYS A 271 3.53 13.51 -12.20
N ARG A 272 4.76 12.99 -12.02
CA ARG A 272 5.28 11.89 -12.84
C ARG A 272 4.36 10.68 -12.75
N ASP A 273 4.03 10.25 -11.54
CA ASP A 273 3.23 9.06 -11.29
C ASP A 273 1.85 9.18 -11.97
N ALA A 274 1.21 10.35 -11.90
CA ALA A 274 -0.05 10.62 -12.57
C ALA A 274 0.05 10.54 -14.10
N LEU A 275 1.14 11.04 -14.69
CA LEU A 275 1.38 10.98 -16.13
C LEU A 275 1.66 9.53 -16.59
N GLU A 276 2.42 8.76 -15.81
CA GLU A 276 2.68 7.34 -16.11
C GLU A 276 1.40 6.50 -16.09
N LEU A 277 0.49 6.75 -15.13
CA LEU A 277 -0.83 6.13 -15.11
C LEU A 277 -1.68 6.53 -16.32
N GLN A 278 -1.60 7.79 -16.78
CA GLN A 278 -2.27 8.22 -18.01
C GLN A 278 -1.72 7.49 -19.24
N VAL A 279 -0.39 7.32 -19.34
CA VAL A 279 0.23 6.54 -20.42
C VAL A 279 -0.29 5.09 -20.41
N ALA A 280 -0.34 4.46 -19.24
CA ALA A 280 -0.83 3.09 -19.11
C ALA A 280 -2.30 2.97 -19.56
N LYS A 281 -3.16 3.88 -19.09
CA LYS A 281 -4.57 3.94 -19.49
C LYS A 281 -4.76 4.14 -21.00
N LEU A 282 -3.97 5.02 -21.62
CA LEU A 282 -4.00 5.23 -23.07
C LEU A 282 -3.61 3.96 -23.82
N ARG A 283 -2.59 3.23 -23.35
CA ARG A 283 -2.16 1.96 -23.97
C ARG A 283 -3.25 0.89 -23.94
N GLU A 284 -4.02 0.82 -22.86
CA GLU A 284 -5.18 -0.08 -22.76
C GLU A 284 -6.30 0.32 -23.72
N SER A 285 -6.59 1.61 -23.85
CA SER A 285 -7.64 2.11 -24.75
C SER A 285 -7.29 2.05 -26.23
N ARG A 286 -6.04 1.72 -26.59
CA ARG A 286 -5.57 1.67 -27.99
C ARG A 286 -6.43 0.76 -28.88
N GLN A 287 -6.99 -0.33 -28.34
CA GLN A 287 -7.80 -1.27 -29.13
C GLN A 287 -9.13 -0.67 -29.64
N GLY A 288 -9.56 0.48 -29.11
CA GLY A 288 -10.82 1.13 -29.49
C GLY A 288 -10.69 2.57 -30.02
N ALA A 289 -9.49 3.16 -30.04
CA ALA A 289 -9.27 4.52 -30.52
C ALA A 289 -8.76 4.53 -31.98
N GLY A 290 -9.09 5.57 -32.75
CA GLY A 290 -8.42 5.82 -34.03
C GLY A 290 -6.94 6.10 -33.79
N ASP A 291 -6.06 5.49 -34.60
CA ASP A 291 -4.60 5.54 -34.40
C ASP A 291 -4.06 6.99 -34.25
N GLU A 292 -4.59 7.94 -35.03
CA GLU A 292 -4.17 9.34 -35.01
C GLU A 292 -4.46 10.05 -33.66
N ASP A 293 -5.67 9.90 -33.13
CA ASP A 293 -6.06 10.48 -31.84
C ASP A 293 -5.30 9.84 -30.68
N TYR A 294 -5.06 8.52 -30.76
CA TYR A 294 -4.25 7.80 -29.78
C TYR A 294 -2.83 8.35 -29.71
N PHE A 295 -2.14 8.47 -30.86
CA PHE A 295 -0.77 8.97 -30.89
C PHE A 295 -0.67 10.43 -30.46
N LYS A 296 -1.65 11.27 -30.83
CA LYS A 296 -1.70 12.68 -30.39
C LYS A 296 -1.83 12.82 -28.88
N GLN A 297 -2.71 12.03 -28.25
CA GLN A 297 -2.87 12.03 -26.79
C GLN A 297 -1.62 11.49 -26.09
N LEU A 298 -1.05 10.40 -26.61
CA LEU A 298 0.16 9.81 -26.06
C LEU A 298 1.37 10.76 -26.16
N GLU A 299 1.56 11.41 -27.30
CA GLU A 299 2.63 12.39 -27.51
C GLU A 299 2.55 13.53 -26.49
N ALA A 300 1.36 14.09 -26.25
CA ALA A 300 1.17 15.16 -25.28
C ALA A 300 1.63 14.77 -23.88
N VAL A 301 1.27 13.57 -23.42
CA VAL A 301 1.66 13.04 -22.09
C VAL A 301 3.16 12.75 -22.03
N LEU A 302 3.74 12.16 -23.08
CA LEU A 302 5.17 11.85 -23.15
C LEU A 302 6.04 13.11 -23.17
N LEU A 303 5.62 14.17 -23.86
CA LEU A 303 6.31 15.46 -23.85
C LEU A 303 6.29 16.10 -22.46
N GLU A 304 5.19 15.97 -21.73
CA GLU A 304 5.10 16.47 -20.35
C GLU A 304 6.02 15.69 -19.40
N LEU A 305 6.09 14.36 -19.54
CA LEU A 305 7.04 13.52 -18.81
C LEU A 305 8.50 13.92 -19.12
N ALA A 306 8.85 14.12 -20.40
CA ALA A 306 10.19 14.53 -20.80
C ALA A 306 10.61 15.86 -20.14
N ARG A 307 9.71 16.87 -20.15
CA ARG A 307 9.94 18.16 -19.48
C ARG A 307 10.06 18.04 -17.96
N LEU A 308 9.46 17.02 -17.35
CA LEU A 308 9.58 16.77 -15.92
C LEU A 308 10.97 16.21 -15.59
N TYR A 309 11.47 15.27 -16.39
CA TYR A 309 12.82 14.71 -16.22
C TYR A 309 13.94 15.71 -16.52
N GLU A 310 13.74 16.67 -17.42
CA GLU A 310 14.73 17.74 -17.69
C GLU A 310 14.95 18.67 -16.48
N LYS A 311 13.97 18.74 -15.56
CA LYS A 311 14.05 19.58 -14.35
C LYS A 311 14.71 18.88 -13.15
N GLN A 312 15.06 17.61 -13.27
CA GLN A 312 15.81 16.86 -12.26
C GLN A 312 17.30 17.06 -12.41
#